data_AF-A0AAD1C2V7-F1
#
_entry.id   AF-A0AAD1C2V7-F1
#
_cell.length_a   1.000
_cell.length_b   1.000
_cell.length_c   1.000
_cell.angle_alpha   90.00
_cell.angle_beta   90.00
_cell.angle_gamma   90.00
#
_symmetry.space_group_name_H-M   'P 1'
#
loop_
_entity.id
_entity.type
_entity.pdbx_description
1 polymer ?
#
loop_
_entity_poly.entity_id
_entity_poly.type
_entity_poly.pdbx_seq_one_letter_code
_entity_poly.pdbx_strand_id
1 'polypeptide(L)'
;MLFRFLVFLYPVIRTLGPPLAGLLLVAGISLIGYTMLYGAELWSWLGATACLFLSAALALLCHSYTWWLFKLRPQGCLFIPIK
;
A
#
# COMPACT_ATOMS: atom_id res chain seq x y z
N MET A 1 17.13 -8.69 -14.20
CA MET A 1 17.14 -9.00 -12.75
C MET A 1 15.98 -8.35 -12.02
N LEU A 2 15.72 -7.05 -12.19
CA LEU A 2 14.66 -6.29 -11.50
C LEU A 2 13.25 -6.90 -11.64
N PHE A 3 12.87 -7.34 -12.85
CA PHE A 3 11.59 -8.01 -13.11
C PHE A 3 11.39 -9.30 -12.30
N ARG A 4 12.46 -10.09 -12.11
CA ARG A 4 12.40 -11.35 -11.35
C ARG A 4 12.21 -11.11 -9.86
N PHE A 5 12.81 -10.05 -9.33
CA PHE A 5 12.58 -9.61 -7.96
C PHE A 5 11.15 -9.12 -7.76
N LEU A 6 10.60 -8.34 -8.70
CA LEU A 6 9.20 -7.91 -8.66
C LEU A 6 8.24 -9.10 -8.60
N VAL A 7 8.44 -10.11 -9.46
CA VAL A 7 7.61 -11.33 -9.46
C VAL A 7 7.72 -12.12 -8.15
N PHE A 8 8.90 -12.19 -7.54
CA PHE A 8 9.08 -12.84 -6.23
C PHE A 8 8.47 -12.05 -5.06
N LEU A 9 8.45 -10.73 -5.15
CA LEU A 9 7.88 -9.85 -4.13
C LEU A 9 6.35 -9.75 -4.24
N TYR A 10 5.76 -10.27 -5.33
CA TYR A 10 4.33 -10.27 -5.58
C TYR A 10 3.47 -10.86 -4.45
N PRO A 11 3.70 -12.10 -3.96
CA PRO A 11 2.90 -12.67 -2.88
C PRO A 11 2.94 -11.76 -1.65
N VAL A 12 4.13 -11.24 -1.30
CA VAL A 12 4.35 -10.34 -0.18
C VAL A 12 3.56 -9.04 -0.35
N ILE A 13 3.67 -8.37 -1.51
CA ILE A 13 2.94 -7.12 -1.78
C ILE A 13 1.43 -7.35 -1.81
N ARG A 14 0.96 -8.49 -2.35
CA ARG A 14 -0.47 -8.80 -2.44
C ARG A 14 -1.08 -9.16 -1.09
N THR A 15 -0.38 -9.91 -0.23
CA THR A 15 -0.92 -10.34 1.06
C THR A 15 -0.72 -9.30 2.15
N LEU A 16 0.43 -8.62 2.17
CA LEU A 16 0.78 -7.66 3.23
C LEU A 16 0.51 -6.21 2.84
N GLY A 17 0.47 -5.87 1.55
CA GLY A 17 0.21 -4.51 1.07
C GLY A 17 -1.16 -3.96 1.49
N PRO A 18 -2.28 -4.67 1.22
CA PRO A 18 -3.61 -4.21 1.62
C PRO A 18 -3.78 -3.99 3.14
N PRO A 19 -3.38 -4.92 4.04
CA PRO A 19 -3.49 -4.67 5.48
C PRO A 19 -2.56 -3.55 5.95
N LEU A 20 -1.34 -3.42 5.40
CA LEU A 20 -0.45 -2.29 5.72
C LEU A 20 -1.05 -0.95 5.30
N ALA A 21 -1.62 -0.87 4.10
CA ALA A 21 -2.30 0.34 3.63
C ALA A 21 -3.48 0.72 4.55
N GLY A 22 -4.26 -0.28 4.98
CA GLY A 22 -5.34 -0.09 5.95
C GLY A 22 -4.84 0.41 7.31
N LEU A 23 -3.77 -0.17 7.85
CA LEU A 23 -3.17 0.27 9.11
C LEU A 23 -2.66 1.72 9.03
N LEU A 24 -1.99 2.10 7.95
CA LEU A 24 -1.54 3.48 7.71
C LEU A 24 -2.71 4.46 7.62
N LEU A 25 -3.82 4.04 7.00
CA LEU A 25 -5.03 4.85 6.89
C LEU A 25 -5.65 5.08 8.27
N VAL A 26 -5.82 4.00 9.05
CA VAL A 26 -6.34 4.07 10.42
C VAL A 26 -5.44 4.92 11.31
N ALA A 27 -4.11 4.76 11.21
CA ALA A 27 -3.15 5.57 11.94
C ALA A 27 -3.27 7.06 11.57
N GLY A 28 -3.38 7.38 10.28
CA GLY A 28 -3.58 8.75 9.79
C GLY A 28 -4.86 9.39 10.34
N ILE A 29 -5.99 8.70 10.28
CA ILE A 29 -7.27 9.19 10.83
C ILE A 29 -7.20 9.36 12.34
N SER A 30 -6.58 8.40 13.04
CA SER A 30 -6.40 8.46 14.50
C SER A 30 -5.57 9.67 14.90
N LEU A 31 -4.52 9.99 14.15
CA LEU A 31 -3.69 11.16 14.39
C LEU A 31 -4.46 12.47 14.15
N ILE A 32 -5.34 12.52 13.15
CA ILE A 32 -6.23 13.67 12.93
C ILE A 32 -7.20 13.85 14.10
N GLY A 33 -7.78 12.75 14.59
CA GLY A 33 -8.63 12.80 15.78
C GLY A 33 -7.86 13.28 17.01
N TYR A 34 -6.61 12.83 17.17
CA TYR A 34 -5.73 13.26 18.26
C TYR A 34 -5.41 14.75 18.18
N THR A 35 -5.06 15.29 17.01
CA THR A 35 -4.78 16.73 16.86
C THR A 35 -5.99 17.62 17.09
N MET A 36 -7.19 17.13 16.76
CA MET A 36 -8.44 17.84 17.05
C MET A 36 -8.76 17.89 18.55
N LEU A 37 -8.43 16.84 19.30
CA LEU A 37 -8.76 16.71 20.72
C LEU A 37 -7.72 17.34 21.65
N TYR A 38 -6.43 17.16 21.35
CA TYR A 38 -5.33 17.54 22.25
C TYR A 38 -4.54 18.77 21.80
N GLY A 39 -4.90 19.37 20.67
CA GLY A 39 -4.28 20.59 20.15
C GLY A 39 -3.49 20.35 18.87
N ALA A 40 -3.48 21.39 18.03
CA ALA A 40 -2.92 21.34 16.69
C ALA A 40 -1.40 21.59 16.71
N GLU A 41 -0.63 20.54 17.00
CA GLU A 41 0.80 20.57 16.72
C GLU A 41 1.06 20.37 15.21
N LEU A 42 1.87 21.25 14.63
CA LEU A 42 2.21 21.24 13.21
C LEU A 42 2.80 19.90 12.76
N TRP A 43 3.61 19.28 13.64
CA TRP A 43 4.22 17.97 13.44
C TRP A 43 3.21 16.84 13.35
N SER A 44 2.14 16.90 14.13
CA SER A 44 1.09 15.89 14.12
C SER A 44 0.23 16.00 12.85
N TRP A 45 -0.02 17.21 12.34
CA TRP A 45 -0.64 17.39 11.02
C TRP A 45 0.25 16.88 9.87
N LEU A 46 1.56 17.12 9.94
CA LEU A 46 2.53 16.57 8.98
C LEU A 46 2.57 15.04 9.04
N GLY A 47 2.55 14.45 10.24
CA GLY A 47 2.50 13.00 10.43
C GLY A 47 1.22 12.38 9.86
N ALA A 48 0.07 13.00 10.12
CA ALA A 48 -1.22 12.56 9.60
C ALA A 48 -1.27 12.57 8.06
N THR A 49 -0.85 13.69 7.45
CA THR A 49 -0.81 13.86 6.00
C THR A 49 0.17 12.89 5.35
N ALA A 50 1.35 12.69 5.94
CA ALA A 50 2.32 11.70 5.48
C ALA A 50 1.77 10.27 5.55
N CYS A 51 1.09 9.88 6.64
CA CYS A 51 0.45 8.56 6.76
C CYS A 51 -0.64 8.34 5.70
N LEU A 52 -1.51 9.34 5.48
CA LEU A 52 -2.55 9.25 4.45
C LEU A 52 -1.96 9.17 3.05
N PHE A 53 -0.91 9.94 2.77
CA PHE A 53 -0.22 9.91 1.49
C PHE A 53 0.48 8.57 1.24
N LEU A 54 1.15 8.02 2.26
CA LEU A 54 1.78 6.70 2.21
C LEU A 54 0.74 5.59 2.00
N SER A 55 -0.40 5.64 2.70
CA SER A 55 -1.50 4.70 2.51
C SER A 55 -2.03 4.74 1.07
N ALA A 56 -2.31 5.95 0.56
CA ALA A 56 -2.78 6.15 -0.81
C ALA A 56 -1.76 5.66 -1.83
N ALA A 57 -0.48 5.99 -1.66
CA ALA A 57 0.60 5.55 -2.53
C ALA A 57 0.75 4.02 -2.52
N LEU A 58 0.66 3.38 -1.35
CA LEU A 58 0.75 1.92 -1.21
C LEU A 58 -0.45 1.24 -1.88
N ALA A 59 -1.66 1.79 -1.72
CA ALA A 59 -2.87 1.30 -2.37
C ALA A 59 -2.77 1.44 -3.90
N LEU A 60 -2.30 2.59 -4.39
CA LEU A 60 -2.08 2.83 -5.82
C LEU A 60 -1.00 1.92 -6.38
N LEU A 61 0.07 1.68 -5.62
CA LEU A 61 1.13 0.75 -5.98
C LEU A 61 0.55 -0.65 -6.11
N CYS A 62 -0.19 -1.13 -5.11
CA CYS A 62 -0.85 -2.45 -5.16
C CYS A 62 -1.80 -2.55 -6.36
N HIS A 63 -2.61 -1.53 -6.62
CA HIS A 63 -3.55 -1.53 -7.74
C HIS A 63 -2.82 -1.55 -9.08
N SER A 64 -1.83 -0.67 -9.26
CA SER A 64 -1.00 -0.57 -10.47
C SER A 64 -0.23 -1.87 -10.72
N TYR A 65 0.30 -2.49 -9.66
CA TYR A 65 1.01 -3.77 -9.74
C TYR A 65 0.10 -4.90 -10.20
N THR A 66 -1.13 -4.92 -9.67
CA THR A 66 -2.16 -5.90 -10.07
C THR A 66 -2.52 -5.71 -11.55
N TRP A 67 -2.68 -4.46 -11.98
CA TRP A 67 -2.94 -4.08 -13.39
C TRP A 67 -1.79 -4.48 -14.32
N TRP A 68 -0.56 -4.23 -13.91
CA TRP A 68 0.65 -4.54 -14.68
C TRP A 68 0.81 -6.05 -14.87
N LEU A 69 0.57 -6.82 -13.81
CA LEU A 69 0.53 -8.29 -13.86
C LEU A 69 -0.64 -8.81 -14.70
N PHE A 70 -1.79 -8.15 -14.69
CA PHE A 70 -2.91 -8.51 -15.56
C PHE A 70 -2.54 -8.33 -17.04
N LYS A 71 -1.88 -7.22 -17.38
CA LYS A 71 -1.43 -6.90 -18.74
C LYS A 71 -0.32 -7.84 -19.23
N LEU A 72 0.49 -8.38 -18.33
CA LEU A 72 1.57 -9.33 -18.63
C LEU A 72 1.12 -10.80 -18.69
N ARG A 73 -0.14 -11.12 -18.36
CA ARG A 73 -0.62 -12.49 -18.52
C ARG A 73 -0.98 -12.79 -19.97
N PRO A 74 -0.36 -13.79 -20.62
CA PRO A 74 -0.93 -14.38 -21.81
C PRO A 74 -2.17 -15.18 -21.36
N GLN A 75 -3.35 -14.73 -21.78
CA GLN A 75 -4.57 -15.55 -21.85
C GLN A 75 -4.89 -16.43 -20.62
N GLY A 76 -5.29 -15.82 -19.51
CA GLY A 76 -6.14 -16.52 -18.52
C GLY A 76 -5.48 -17.52 -17.57
N CYS A 77 -4.19 -17.87 -17.72
CA CYS A 77 -3.52 -18.76 -16.77
C CYS A 77 -2.99 -18.01 -15.53
N LEU A 78 -3.36 -18.48 -14.35
CA LEU A 78 -2.79 -18.08 -13.07
C LEU A 78 -1.30 -18.47 -13.08
N PHE A 79 -0.40 -17.50 -13.27
CA PHE A 79 1.03 -17.72 -13.01
C PHE A 79 1.15 -17.85 -11.49
N ILE A 80 1.01 -19.08 -10.99
CA ILE A 80 1.31 -19.47 -9.61
C ILE A 80 2.82 -19.72 -9.61
N PRO A 81 3.65 -18.86 -9.00
CA PRO A 81 5.06 -19.16 -8.80
C PRO A 81 5.18 -20.03 -7.55
N ILE A 82 4.55 -21.21 -7.55
CA ILE A 82 4.68 -22.20 -6.48
C ILE A 82 4.73 -23.56 -7.16
N LYS A 83 5.86 -24.23 -6.97
CA LYS A 83 6.08 -25.65 -7.25
C LYS A 83 5.71 -26.42 -5.99
#